data_AF-A0A962VXA2-F1
#
_entry.id   AF-A0A962VXA2-F1
#
_cell.length_a   1.000
_cell.length_b   1.000
_cell.length_c   1.000
_cell.angle_alpha   90.00
_cell.angle_beta   90.00
_cell.angle_gamma   90.00
#
_symmetry.space_group_name_H-M   'P 1'
#
loop_
_entity.id
_entity.type
_entity.pdbx_description
1 polymer ?
#
loop_
_entity_poly.entity_id
_entity_poly.type
_entity_poly.pdbx_seq_one_letter_code
_entity_poly.pdbx_strand_id
1 'polypeptide(L)' 'MDWQTQLITLYLFVCEHFDQGLWIHVQRFAPHTDLSFTDEEVVTLYLAGILDKQRDIRAIHDHARDYGSDW' A
#
# COMPACT_ATOMS: atom_id res chain seq x y z
N MET A 1 16.24 3.95 10.10
CA MET A 1 15.31 4.74 9.27
C MET A 1 14.01 4.79 10.04
N ASP A 2 13.37 5.95 10.18
CA ASP A 2 12.06 5.99 10.84
C ASP A 2 11.01 5.29 9.95
N TRP A 3 9.92 4.80 10.54
CA TRP A 3 8.90 4.04 9.81
C TRP A 3 8.23 4.86 8.70
N GLN A 4 8.07 6.18 8.90
CA GLN A 4 7.53 7.12 7.92
C GLN A 4 8.46 7.21 6.70
N THR A 5 9.75 7.41 6.94
CA THR A 5 10.76 7.43 5.87
C THR A 5 10.79 6.11 5.08
N GLN A 6 10.64 4.97 5.77
CA GLN A 6 10.57 3.66 5.12
C GLN A 6 9.31 3.51 4.25
N LEU A 7 8.15 3.95 4.76
CA LEU A 7 6.88 3.91 4.03
C LEU A 7 6.89 4.83 2.80
N ILE A 8 7.42 6.05 2.93
CA ILE A 8 7.58 7.00 1.82
C ILE A 8 8.53 6.42 0.77
N THR A 9 9.64 5.82 1.20
CA THR A 9 10.61 5.18 0.29
C THR A 9 9.95 4.04 -0.50
N LEU A 10 9.17 3.21 0.19
CA LEU A 10 8.44 2.11 -0.43
C LEU A 10 7.38 2.63 -1.42
N TYR A 11 6.66 3.69 -1.06
CA TYR A 11 5.67 4.31 -1.94
C TYR A 11 6.31 4.81 -3.24
N LEU A 12 7.41 5.56 -3.15
CA LEU A 12 8.14 6.04 -4.33
C LEU A 12 8.64 4.89 -5.21
N PHE A 13 9.13 3.82 -4.59
CA PHE A 13 9.53 2.61 -5.29
C PHE A 13 8.35 1.96 -6.04
N VAL A 14 7.18 1.88 -5.41
CA VAL A 14 5.97 1.36 -6.04
C VAL A 14 5.54 2.23 -7.20
N CYS A 15 5.50 3.56 -7.07
CA CYS A 15 5.17 4.48 -8.16
C CYS A 15 6.09 4.28 -9.37
N GLU A 16 7.41 4.20 -9.15
CA GLU A 16 8.37 3.95 -10.23
C GLU A 16 8.09 2.63 -10.97
N HIS A 17 7.73 1.57 -10.23
CA HIS A 17 7.41 0.28 -10.83
C HIS A 17 6.04 0.27 -11.50
N PHE A 18 5.09 1.05 -11.00
CA PHE A 18 3.79 1.27 -11.65
C PHE A 18 3.99 1.89 -13.04
N ASP A 19 4.82 2.92 -13.16
CA ASP A 19 5.16 3.53 -14.46
C ASP A 19 5.82 2.52 -15.42
N GLN A 20 6.49 1.50 -14.88
CA GLN A 20 7.13 0.42 -15.64
C GLN A 20 6.20 -0.77 -15.96
N GLY A 21 4.92 -0.71 -15.56
CA GLY A 21 3.91 -1.70 -15.91
C GLY A 21 3.47 -2.62 -14.76
N LEU A 22 3.91 -2.39 -13.52
CA LEU A 22 3.43 -3.16 -12.36
C LEU A 22 1.91 -3.12 -12.24
N TRP A 23 1.27 -2.01 -12.61
CA TRP A 23 -0.18 -1.81 -12.57
C TRP A 23 -0.98 -2.95 -13.24
N ILE A 24 -0.42 -3.56 -14.29
CA ILE A 24 -1.06 -4.67 -15.03
C ILE A 24 -1.31 -5.87 -14.11
N HIS A 25 -0.45 -6.07 -13.11
CA HIS A 25 -0.51 -7.19 -12.18
C HIS A 25 -1.30 -6.90 -10.90
N VAL A 26 -1.51 -5.63 -10.59
CA VAL A 26 -2.03 -5.19 -9.27
C VAL A 26 -3.26 -4.29 -9.37
N GLN A 27 -3.78 -4.03 -10.57
CA GLN A 27 -4.98 -3.21 -10.76
C GLN A 27 -6.17 -3.77 -9.97
N ARG A 28 -6.91 -2.88 -9.33
CA ARG A 28 -8.17 -3.27 -8.68
C ARG A 28 -9.29 -3.41 -9.71
N PHE A 29 -9.89 -4.59 -9.78
CA PHE A 29 -11.09 -4.84 -10.57
C PHE A 29 -12.36 -4.37 -9.84
N ALA A 30 -12.43 -3.07 -9.52
CA ALA A 30 -13.54 -2.47 -8.77
C ALA A 30 -14.14 -1.27 -9.54
N PRO A 31 -14.81 -1.49 -10.68
CA PRO A 31 -15.42 -0.41 -11.44
C PRO A 31 -16.53 0.26 -10.60
N HIS A 32 -16.52 1.60 -10.56
CA HIS A 32 -17.47 2.47 -9.85
C HIS A 32 -17.33 2.59 -8.32
N THR A 33 -16.23 2.12 -7.75
CA THR A 33 -15.92 2.44 -6.35
C THR A 33 -15.27 3.81 -6.28
N ASP A 34 -15.87 4.73 -5.53
CA ASP A 34 -15.19 5.96 -5.11
C ASP A 34 -14.13 5.57 -4.07
N LEU A 35 -12.89 5.48 -4.53
CA LEU A 35 -11.76 5.07 -3.71
C LEU A 35 -11.01 6.34 -3.29
N SER A 36 -10.96 6.59 -1.98
CA SER A 36 -10.13 7.64 -1.40
C SER A 36 -8.62 7.34 -1.50
N PHE A 37 -8.24 6.20 -2.10
CA PHE A 37 -6.88 5.65 -2.10
C PHE A 37 -6.53 5.06 -3.47
N THR A 38 -5.34 5.35 -3.99
CA THR A 38 -4.82 4.87 -5.27
C THR A 38 -4.32 3.42 -5.20
N ASP A 39 -4.17 2.77 -6.35
CA ASP A 39 -3.68 1.39 -6.44
C ASP A 39 -2.23 1.29 -5.95
N GLU A 40 -1.41 2.31 -6.21
CA GLU A 40 -0.06 2.48 -5.71
C GLU A 40 -0.04 2.51 -4.18
N GLU A 41 -0.94 3.27 -3.56
CA GLU A 41 -1.02 3.38 -2.11
C GLU A 41 -1.48 2.06 -1.47
N VAL A 42 -2.42 1.34 -2.09
CA VAL A 42 -2.85 0.01 -1.60
C VAL A 42 -1.74 -1.02 -1.70
N VAL A 43 -1.01 -1.07 -2.82
CA VAL A 43 0.14 -1.96 -2.98
C VAL A 43 1.23 -1.62 -1.97
N THR A 44 1.46 -0.33 -1.71
CA THR A 44 2.41 0.12 -0.70
C THR A 44 2.05 -0.39 0.69
N LEU A 45 0.78 -0.22 1.13
CA LEU A 45 0.33 -0.72 2.43
C LEU A 45 0.44 -2.23 2.56
N TYR A 46 0.10 -2.96 1.50
CA TYR A 46 0.25 -4.42 1.47
C TYR A 46 1.71 -4.85 1.63
N LEU A 47 2.63 -4.25 0.88
CA LEU A 47 4.05 -4.54 0.96
C LEU A 47 4.65 -4.12 2.32
N ALA A 48 4.23 -2.97 2.87
CA ALA A 48 4.64 -2.52 4.20
C ALA A 48 4.25 -3.56 5.27
N GLY A 49 3.01 -4.07 5.23
CA GLY A 49 2.56 -5.14 6.11
C GLY A 49 3.42 -6.41 5.99
N ILE A 50 3.79 -6.81 4.78
CA ILE A 50 4.70 -7.95 4.57
C ILE A 50 6.08 -7.69 5.20
N LEU A 51 6.65 -6.50 5.01
CA LEU A 51 7.96 -6.12 5.56
C LEU A 51 7.95 -6.13 7.10
N ASP A 52 6.83 -5.73 7.70
CA ASP A 52 6.60 -5.78 9.14
C ASP A 52 6.23 -7.19 9.65
N LYS A 53 6.36 -8.20 8.79
CA LYS A 53 6.07 -9.62 9.07
C LYS A 53 4.61 -9.88 9.48
N GLN A 54 3.71 -8.95 9.15
CA GLN A 54 2.27 -9.17 9.24
C GLN A 54 1.88 -10.13 8.10
N ARG A 55 1.86 -11.43 8.40
CA ARG A 55 1.57 -12.49 7.41
C ARG A 55 0.08 -12.82 7.29
N ASP A 56 -0.73 -12.27 8.18
CA ASP A 56 -2.18 -12.43 8.17
C ASP A 56 -2.82 -11.16 7.58
N ILE A 57 -3.71 -11.33 6.61
CA ILE A 57 -4.44 -10.23 5.96
C ILE A 57 -5.17 -9.37 7.00
N ARG A 58 -5.66 -9.97 8.08
CA ARG A 58 -6.28 -9.22 9.19
C ARG A 58 -5.28 -8.29 9.87
N ALA A 59 -4.05 -8.76 10.06
CA ALA A 59 -3.03 -7.99 10.75
C ALA A 59 -2.50 -6.84 9.86
N ILE A 60 -2.47 -7.02 8.54
CA ILE A 60 -2.21 -5.94 7.58
C ILE A 60 -3.34 -4.90 7.61
N HIS A 61 -4.60 -5.35 7.61
CA HIS A 61 -5.76 -4.46 7.69
C HIS A 61 -5.80 -3.69 9.02
N ASP A 62 -5.50 -4.35 10.14
CA ASP A 62 -5.42 -3.71 11.45
C ASP A 62 -4.29 -2.68 11.51
N HIS A 63 -3.13 -2.98 10.90
CA HIS A 63 -2.01 -2.06 10.80
C HIS A 63 -2.31 -0.84 9.90
N ALA A 64 -2.99 -1.05 8.77
CA ALA A 64 -3.42 0.05 7.88
C ALA A 64 -4.46 0.96 8.56
N ARG A 65 -5.34 0.40 9.40
CA ARG A 65 -6.31 1.17 10.18
C ARG A 65 -5.61 2.12 11.16
N ASP A 66 -4.53 1.69 11.80
CA ASP A 66 -3.79 2.52 12.75
C ASP A 66 -3.12 3.72 12.06
N TYR A 67 -2.71 3.59 10.79
CA TYR A 67 -2.23 4.73 9.99
C TYR A 67 -3.35 5.68 9.53
N GLY A 68 -4.56 5.17 9.32
CA GLY A 68 -5.70 5.94 8.81
C GLY A 68 -6.49 6.72 9.87
N SER A 69 -6.24 6.50 11.16
CA SER A 69 -6.91 7.25 12.24
C SER A 69 -6.25 8.59 12.58
N ASP A 70 -5.05 8.84 12.07
CA ASP A 70 -4.26 10.06 12.35
C ASP A 70 -4.24 11.08 11.17
N TRP A 71 -5.01 10.84 10.11
CA TRP A 71 -5.16 11.76 8.96
C TRP A 71 -6.45 12.57 9.00
#